data_AF-A0A1Y4TKE0-F1
#
_entry.id   AF-A0A1Y4TKE0-F1
#
_cell.length_a   1.000
_cell.length_b   1.000
_cell.length_c   1.000
_cell.angle_alpha   90.00
_cell.angle_beta   90.00
_cell.angle_gamma   90.00
#
_symmetry.space_group_name_H-M   'P 1'
#
loop_
_entity.id
_entity.type
_entity.pdbx_description
1 polymer ?
#
loop_
_entity_poly.entity_id
_entity_poly.type
_entity_poly.pdbx_seq_one_letter_code
_entity_poly.pdbx_strand_id
1 'polypeptide(L)'
;MSVRNANITLYHREYNPEQGQDVWTRTPYTGVSWYGGREVTTGTGGDTAADGYTVRIFTNEAVTVQPGDIVVQGIVSDEITSASQLTQKYPESWRVTLVRDNRRGGLAHWRIGGE
;
A
#
# COMPACT_ATOMS: atom_id res chain seq x y z
N MET A 1 -5.19 -7.70 -11.95
CA MET A 1 -5.48 -8.96 -11.22
C MET A 1 -6.31 -8.66 -9.98
N SER A 2 -7.14 -9.58 -9.47
CA SER A 2 -7.80 -9.44 -8.16
C SER A 2 -7.60 -10.70 -7.33
N VAL A 3 -7.19 -10.51 -6.08
CA VAL A 3 -6.92 -11.57 -5.10
C VAL A 3 -7.76 -11.30 -3.86
N ARG A 4 -8.60 -12.27 -3.49
CA ARG A 4 -9.34 -12.26 -2.23
C ARG A 4 -8.55 -13.02 -1.17
N ASN A 5 -8.67 -12.62 0.10
CA ASN A 5 -7.96 -13.24 1.22
C ASN A 5 -6.42 -13.21 1.05
N ALA A 6 -5.92 -12.08 0.53
CA ALA A 6 -4.49 -11.86 0.35
C ALA A 6 -3.82 -11.48 1.68
N ASN A 7 -2.51 -11.64 1.72
CA ASN A 7 -1.65 -11.10 2.76
C ASN A 7 -0.86 -9.93 2.19
N ILE A 8 -0.66 -8.89 2.99
CA ILE A 8 0.19 -7.75 2.65
C ILE A 8 1.04 -7.34 3.83
N THR A 9 2.08 -6.57 3.54
CA THR A 9 2.85 -5.83 4.54
C THR A 9 2.83 -4.36 4.16
N LEU A 10 2.33 -3.52 5.05
CA LEU A 10 2.36 -2.07 4.91
C LEU A 10 3.63 -1.53 5.59
N TYR A 11 4.41 -0.74 4.88
CA TYR A 11 5.56 -0.01 5.40
C TYR A 11 5.19 1.46 5.56
N HIS A 12 4.96 1.86 6.81
CA HIS A 12 4.68 3.23 7.19
C HIS A 12 5.96 4.04 7.30
N ARG A 13 6.02 5.18 6.62
CA ARG A 13 7.16 6.08 6.62
C ARG A 13 6.95 7.21 7.59
N GLU A 14 7.90 7.43 8.48
CA GLU A 14 7.93 8.60 9.36
C GLU A 14 9.31 9.26 9.29
N TYR A 15 9.35 10.58 9.12
CA TYR A 15 10.62 11.31 9.12
C TYR A 15 11.13 11.48 10.54
N ASN A 16 12.33 10.97 10.83
CA ASN A 16 12.98 11.17 12.12
C ASN A 16 14.00 12.34 12.02
N PRO A 17 13.71 13.50 12.64
CA PRO A 17 14.60 14.66 12.59
C PRO A 17 15.92 14.46 13.35
N GLU A 18 15.96 13.57 14.35
CA GLU A 18 17.19 13.31 15.13
C GLU A 18 18.22 12.53 14.33
N GLN A 19 17.76 11.61 13.48
CA GLN A 19 18.60 10.80 12.61
C GLN A 19 18.75 11.42 11.21
N GLY A 20 17.95 12.43 10.88
CA GLY A 20 17.93 13.08 9.57
C GLY A 20 17.46 12.15 8.43
N GLN A 21 16.76 11.08 8.75
CA GLN A 21 16.35 10.04 7.79
C GLN A 21 14.92 9.53 8.06
N ASP A 22 14.32 8.93 7.04
CA ASP A 22 13.05 8.24 7.16
C ASP A 22 13.22 6.94 7.97
N VAL A 23 12.32 6.71 8.91
CA VAL A 23 12.16 5.45 9.64
C VAL A 23 10.93 4.73 9.08
N TRP A 24 11.09 3.43 8.84
CA TRP A 24 10.05 2.59 8.24
C TRP A 24 9.53 1.59 9.26
N THR A 25 8.26 1.69 9.60
CA THR A 25 7.57 0.73 10.47
C THR A 25 6.73 -0.21 9.64
N ARG A 26 6.95 -1.53 9.76
CA ARG A 26 6.19 -2.55 9.04
C ARG A 26 5.00 -3.06 9.84
N THR A 27 3.86 -3.22 9.20
CA THR A 27 2.65 -3.82 9.77
C THR A 27 2.06 -4.84 8.81
N PRO A 28 2.02 -6.14 9.16
CA PRO A 28 1.38 -7.16 8.35
C PRO A 28 -0.14 -7.11 8.47
N TYR A 29 -0.85 -7.35 7.35
CA TYR A 29 -2.29 -7.54 7.33
C TYR A 29 -2.65 -8.80 6.54
N THR A 30 -3.51 -9.64 7.12
CA THR A 30 -4.02 -10.87 6.51
C THR A 30 -5.49 -10.73 6.14
N GLY A 31 -5.93 -11.51 5.16
CA GLY A 31 -7.35 -11.53 4.77
C GLY A 31 -7.81 -10.26 4.05
N VAL A 32 -6.88 -9.51 3.46
CA VAL A 32 -7.21 -8.29 2.72
C VAL A 32 -7.77 -8.63 1.34
N SER A 33 -8.46 -7.66 0.74
CA SER A 33 -8.74 -7.70 -0.70
C SER A 33 -7.68 -6.88 -1.42
N TRP A 34 -7.07 -7.45 -2.45
CA TRP A 34 -6.11 -6.78 -3.32
C TRP A 34 -6.64 -6.80 -4.74
N TYR A 35 -6.62 -5.68 -5.44
CA TYR A 35 -6.87 -5.65 -6.88
C TYR A 35 -6.09 -4.53 -7.55
N GLY A 36 -5.79 -4.72 -8.83
CA GLY A 36 -4.89 -3.87 -9.58
C GLY A 36 -3.75 -4.68 -10.18
N GLY A 37 -2.76 -3.98 -10.69
CA GLY A 37 -1.64 -4.53 -11.43
C GLY A 37 -1.17 -3.53 -12.48
N ARG A 38 0.11 -3.57 -12.81
CA ARG A 38 0.69 -2.78 -13.89
C ARG A 38 0.08 -3.22 -15.22
N GLU A 39 -0.97 -2.53 -15.66
CA GLU A 39 -1.39 -2.57 -17.07
C GLU A 39 -0.44 -1.65 -17.84
N VAL A 40 0.43 -2.23 -18.69
CA VAL A 40 1.30 -1.44 -19.58
C VAL A 40 0.42 -0.94 -20.73
N THR A 41 -0.28 0.15 -20.52
CA THR A 41 -1.01 0.83 -21.59
C THR A 41 -0.20 2.08 -21.98
N THR A 42 0.64 1.95 -23.01
CA THR A 42 1.18 3.12 -23.72
C THR A 42 0.04 3.77 -24.49
N GLY A 43 -0.64 4.73 -23.88
CA GLY A 43 -1.71 5.53 -24.48
C GLY A 43 -1.35 7.02 -24.50
N THR A 44 -1.14 7.57 -25.69
CA THR A 44 -1.01 9.01 -25.90
C THR A 44 -2.38 9.67 -25.68
N GLY A 45 -2.67 10.14 -24.46
CA GLY A 45 -3.80 11.03 -24.23
C GLY A 45 -4.41 10.92 -22.84
N GLY A 46 -4.05 11.87 -21.96
CA GLY A 46 -4.91 12.32 -20.87
C GLY A 46 -5.51 11.24 -19.96
N ASP A 47 -4.71 10.27 -19.52
CA ASP A 47 -5.17 9.28 -18.56
C ASP A 47 -5.32 9.92 -17.18
N THR A 48 -6.57 9.99 -16.71
CA THR A 48 -6.84 10.28 -15.30
C THR A 48 -6.34 9.06 -14.54
N ALA A 49 -5.23 9.21 -13.80
CA ALA A 49 -4.58 8.14 -13.04
C ALA A 49 -5.61 7.36 -12.20
N ALA A 50 -6.11 6.25 -12.76
CA ALA A 50 -6.90 5.29 -12.02
C ALA A 50 -5.90 4.56 -11.12
N ASP A 51 -6.15 4.57 -9.79
CA ASP A 51 -5.32 3.89 -8.79
C ASP A 51 -4.86 2.51 -9.31
N GLY A 52 -3.61 2.38 -9.75
CA GLY A 52 -3.08 1.17 -10.39
C GLY A 52 -3.17 -0.05 -9.46
N TYR A 53 -3.19 0.21 -8.15
CA TYR A 53 -3.45 -0.76 -7.09
C TYR A 53 -4.48 -0.24 -6.08
N THR A 54 -5.28 -1.16 -5.54
CA THR A 54 -6.15 -0.91 -4.40
C THR A 54 -6.13 -2.10 -3.45
N VAL A 55 -5.98 -1.81 -2.16
CA VAL A 55 -6.15 -2.75 -1.05
C VAL A 55 -7.34 -2.33 -0.18
N ARG A 56 -8.09 -3.32 0.30
CA ARG A 56 -9.08 -3.16 1.36
C ARG A 56 -8.69 -3.97 2.58
N ILE A 57 -8.49 -3.29 3.71
CA ILE A 57 -8.21 -3.91 5.01
C ILE A 57 -9.51 -3.95 5.81
N PHE A 58 -9.99 -5.16 6.08
CA PHE A 58 -11.23 -5.41 6.81
C PHE A 58 -10.96 -5.44 8.32
N THR A 59 -10.69 -4.28 8.90
CA THR A 59 -10.52 -4.12 10.35
C THR A 59 -11.35 -2.95 10.87
N ASN A 60 -11.79 -3.06 12.12
CA ASN A 60 -12.41 -1.96 12.85
C ASN A 60 -11.38 -1.08 13.55
N GLU A 61 -10.13 -1.53 13.66
CA GLU A 61 -9.04 -0.74 14.26
C GLU A 61 -8.58 0.38 13.32
N ALA A 62 -7.87 1.35 13.89
CA ALA A 62 -7.20 2.37 13.09
C ALA A 62 -6.00 1.74 12.36
N VAL A 63 -5.84 2.07 11.08
CA VAL A 63 -4.68 1.67 10.28
C VAL A 63 -3.76 2.89 10.19
N THR A 64 -2.53 2.76 10.67
CA THR A 64 -1.49 3.79 10.48
C THR A 64 -0.99 3.72 9.05
N VAL A 65 -1.53 4.58 8.18
CA VAL A 65 -1.17 4.66 6.76
C VAL A 65 -1.32 6.09 6.24
N GLN A 66 -0.41 6.51 5.36
CA GLN A 66 -0.44 7.82 4.71
C GLN A 66 0.15 7.80 3.29
N PRO A 67 -0.13 8.81 2.45
CA PRO A 67 0.53 8.96 1.17
C PRO A 67 2.06 9.01 1.32
N GLY A 68 2.78 8.18 0.56
CA GLY A 68 4.22 7.98 0.72
C GLY A 68 4.61 6.64 1.32
N ASP A 69 3.70 5.95 1.98
CA ASP A 69 3.91 4.59 2.49
C ASP A 69 4.01 3.59 1.33
N ILE A 70 4.58 2.42 1.60
CA ILE A 70 4.73 1.35 0.60
C ILE A 70 3.90 0.15 1.01
N VAL A 71 3.17 -0.43 0.05
CA VAL A 71 2.46 -1.70 0.22
C VAL A 71 3.21 -2.78 -0.54
N VAL A 72 3.46 -3.90 0.14
CA VAL A 72 4.08 -5.10 -0.44
C VAL A 72 3.11 -6.27 -0.34
N GLN A 73 3.00 -7.06 -1.40
CA GLN A 73 2.22 -8.29 -1.36
C GLN A 73 2.95 -9.38 -0.56
N GLY A 74 2.25 -10.06 0.34
CA GLY A 74 2.78 -11.09 1.23
C GLY A 74 3.16 -10.58 2.63
N ILE A 75 3.51 -11.52 3.51
CA ILE A 75 4.05 -11.22 4.85
C ILE A 75 5.58 -11.12 4.71
N VAL A 76 6.11 -9.92 4.85
CA VAL A 76 7.53 -9.60 4.65
C VAL A 76 8.12 -9.07 5.96
N SER A 77 9.32 -9.53 6.30
CA SER A 77 10.03 -9.16 7.53
C SER A 77 11.28 -8.33 7.30
N ASP A 78 11.52 -7.86 6.07
CA ASP A 78 12.68 -7.05 5.74
C ASP A 78 12.68 -5.73 6.52
N GLU A 79 13.87 -5.34 6.95
CA GLU A 79 14.14 -4.02 7.51
C GLU A 79 14.79 -3.16 6.44
N ILE A 80 14.23 -1.97 6.25
CA ILE A 80 14.62 -1.06 5.19
C ILE A 80 14.92 0.32 5.74
N THR A 81 15.84 1.01 5.07
CA THR A 81 16.13 2.43 5.28
C THR A 81 15.61 3.29 4.14
N SER A 82 15.24 2.67 3.00
CA SER A 82 14.64 3.37 1.86
C SER A 82 13.59 2.53 1.14
N ALA A 83 12.62 3.22 0.54
CA ALA A 83 11.57 2.58 -0.27
C ALA A 83 12.13 1.79 -1.46
N SER A 84 13.28 2.20 -2.02
CA SER A 84 13.86 1.54 -3.19
C SER A 84 14.30 0.10 -2.93
N GLN A 85 14.66 -0.23 -1.68
CA GLN A 85 14.99 -1.60 -1.31
C GLN A 85 13.79 -2.55 -1.48
N LEU A 86 12.57 -2.06 -1.22
CA LEU A 86 11.35 -2.82 -1.45
C LEU A 86 11.00 -2.88 -2.93
N THR A 87 11.02 -1.75 -3.64
CA THR A 87 10.59 -1.74 -5.06
C THR A 87 11.53 -2.54 -5.97
N GLN A 88 12.81 -2.66 -5.62
CA GLN A 88 13.76 -3.53 -6.32
C GLN A 88 13.52 -5.02 -6.03
N LYS A 89 13.19 -5.37 -4.78
CA LYS A 89 13.02 -6.77 -4.36
C LYS A 89 11.61 -7.31 -4.63
N TYR A 90 10.61 -6.45 -4.54
CA TYR A 90 9.19 -6.75 -4.68
C TYR A 90 8.61 -5.91 -5.83
N PRO A 91 8.63 -6.42 -7.07
CA PRO A 91 8.22 -5.65 -8.25
C PRO A 91 6.74 -5.26 -8.26
N GLU A 92 5.90 -5.97 -7.49
CA GLU A 92 4.48 -5.67 -7.28
C GLU A 92 4.24 -4.79 -6.05
N SER A 93 5.28 -4.23 -5.44
CA SER A 93 5.13 -3.19 -4.43
C SER A 93 4.84 -1.85 -5.07
N TRP A 94 4.05 -1.04 -4.38
CA TRP A 94 3.55 0.23 -4.89
C TRP A 94 3.44 1.24 -3.76
N ARG A 95 3.39 2.52 -4.13
CA ARG A 95 3.34 3.64 -3.21
C ARG A 95 1.91 4.06 -2.96
N VAL A 96 1.55 4.24 -1.69
CA VAL A 96 0.26 4.77 -1.29
C VAL A 96 0.13 6.22 -1.74
N THR A 97 -0.97 6.53 -2.41
CA THR A 97 -1.36 7.89 -2.81
C THR A 97 -2.69 8.31 -2.18
N LEU A 98 -3.55 7.34 -1.82
CA LEU A 98 -4.89 7.58 -1.31
C LEU A 98 -5.25 6.66 -0.14
N VAL A 99 -5.85 7.23 0.90
CA VAL A 99 -6.39 6.52 2.07
C VAL A 99 -7.82 6.99 2.33
N ARG A 100 -8.74 6.03 2.55
CA ARG A 100 -10.14 6.29 2.92
C ARG A 100 -10.60 5.36 4.02
N ASP A 101 -11.24 5.93 5.03
CA ASP A 101 -11.95 5.20 6.09
C ASP A 101 -13.39 4.94 5.64
N ASN A 102 -13.68 3.71 5.21
CA ASN A 102 -15.01 3.28 4.79
C ASN A 102 -15.70 2.42 5.86
N ARG A 103 -15.31 2.53 7.15
CA ARG A 103 -15.87 1.71 8.22
C ARG A 103 -17.34 2.01 8.58
N ARG A 104 -17.90 3.12 8.09
CA ARG A 104 -19.30 3.54 8.36
C ARG A 104 -20.35 2.90 7.42
N GLY A 105 -19.94 2.15 6.40
CA GLY A 105 -20.83 1.55 5.40
C GLY A 105 -21.13 0.05 5.63
N GLY A 106 -21.94 -0.55 4.74
CA GLY A 106 -22.34 -1.97 4.85
C GLY A 106 -21.21 -3.00 4.71
N LEU A 107 -20.06 -2.60 4.15
CA LEU A 107 -18.81 -3.37 4.20
C LEU A 107 -17.73 -2.48 4.82
N ALA A 108 -17.54 -2.55 6.13
CA ALA A 108 -16.56 -1.75 6.84
C ALA A 108 -15.12 -2.15 6.44
N HIS A 109 -14.34 -1.19 5.93
CA HIS A 109 -12.93 -1.39 5.59
C HIS A 109 -12.17 -0.07 5.52
N TRP A 110 -10.85 -0.15 5.59
CA TRP A 110 -9.95 0.88 5.07
C TRP A 110 -9.68 0.62 3.60
N ARG A 111 -9.83 1.63 2.74
CA ARG A 111 -9.42 1.57 1.33
C ARG A 111 -8.10 2.32 1.16
N ILE A 112 -7.10 1.63 0.61
CA ILE A 112 -5.77 2.16 0.31
C ILE A 112 -5.58 2.06 -1.20
N GLY A 113 -5.29 3.17 -1.87
CA GLY A 113 -5.04 3.25 -3.32
C GLY A 113 -3.62 3.79 -3.61
N GLY A 114 -3.08 3.42 -4.76
CA GLY A 114 -1.72 3.81 -5.14
C GLY A 114 -1.25 3.29 -6.49
N GLU A 115 0.01 3.55 -6.79
CA GLU A 115 0.71 3.21 -8.04
C GLU A 115 2.18 2.83 -7.81
#